data_AF-A0A962CMC5-F1
#
_entry.id   AF-A0A962CMC5-F1
#
_cell.length_a   1.000
_cell.length_b   1.000
_cell.length_c   1.000
_cell.angle_alpha   90.00
_cell.angle_beta   90.00
_cell.angle_gamma   90.00
#
_symmetry.space_group_name_H-M   'P 1'
#
loop_
_entity.id
_entity.type
_entity.pdbx_description
1 polymer ?
#
loop_
_entity_poly.entity_id
_entity_poly.type
_entity_poly.pdbx_seq_one_letter_code
_entity_poly.pdbx_strand_id
1 'polypeptide(L)'
;HHRQGEGRGRRVRFGTGRTERALRQLRRQAQGSRRNVLYASFVGKLKAAGIADADSLSAQALSLVADGVLPAYRRISAYLGEIEAKAPHDAGVWRLPNGPALYKAMIRHMTDSDLDPETVHQTGLDEVARISAEMDVLLRAQGYVNGTVGERMVAMARDPRFVYPNTAEGKAALLAGIQTDLANVRALLPKYFGTLPKHPLEVRAVPEFSQDSAPAGYYDPPAPDG
;
A
#
# COMPACT_ATOMS: atom_id res chain seq x y z
N HIS A 1 1.80 -4.55 -28.23
CA HIS A 1 3.14 -3.93 -28.27
C HIS A 1 3.18 -2.49 -28.84
N HIS A 2 2.07 -1.76 -28.98
CA HIS A 2 2.04 -0.51 -29.77
C HIS A 2 1.74 0.81 -29.01
N ARG A 3 1.87 0.87 -27.66
CA ARG A 3 1.55 2.09 -26.87
C ARG A 3 2.70 2.75 -26.10
N GLN A 4 3.97 2.38 -26.33
CA GLN A 4 5.12 3.02 -25.66
C GLN A 4 5.98 3.91 -26.59
N GLY A 5 5.60 4.08 -27.86
CA GLY A 5 6.40 4.80 -28.86
C GLY A 5 6.16 6.32 -28.94
N GLU A 6 4.94 6.79 -28.72
CA GLU A 6 4.52 8.15 -29.14
C GLU A 6 4.72 9.26 -28.08
N GLY A 7 5.16 8.93 -26.86
CA GLY A 7 5.39 9.91 -25.79
C GLY A 7 6.77 10.59 -25.79
N ARG A 8 7.63 10.35 -26.79
CA ARG A 8 9.05 10.75 -26.74
C ARG A 8 9.31 12.27 -26.81
N GLY A 9 8.28 13.09 -27.09
CA GLY A 9 8.39 14.55 -27.21
C GLY A 9 8.05 15.37 -25.95
N ARG A 10 7.39 14.81 -24.93
CA ARG A 10 7.03 15.54 -23.68
C ARG A 10 7.34 14.67 -22.47
N ARG A 11 8.53 14.81 -21.90
CA ARG A 11 9.00 14.00 -20.76
C ARG A 11 8.26 14.38 -19.47
N VAL A 12 7.15 13.70 -19.19
CA VAL A 12 6.59 13.62 -17.85
C VAL A 12 7.51 12.75 -17.00
N ARG A 13 8.07 13.30 -15.93
CA ARG A 13 8.97 12.59 -15.00
C ARG A 13 8.31 12.50 -13.64
N PHE A 14 8.33 11.34 -13.00
CA PHE A 14 7.82 11.16 -11.63
C PHE A 14 8.86 11.62 -10.59
N GLY A 15 8.41 11.96 -9.38
CA GLY A 15 9.29 12.41 -8.29
C GLY A 15 10.15 11.29 -7.68
N THR A 16 11.30 11.65 -7.11
CA THR A 16 12.37 10.76 -6.62
C THR A 16 11.89 9.67 -5.63
N GLY A 17 11.09 10.04 -4.62
CA GLY A 17 10.69 9.11 -3.55
C GLY A 17 9.83 7.91 -3.97
N ARG A 18 9.05 8.01 -5.07
CA ARG A 18 8.31 6.84 -5.61
C ARG A 18 9.24 5.91 -6.38
N THR A 19 10.20 6.47 -7.11
CA THR A 19 11.20 5.74 -7.90
C THR A 19 12.12 4.93 -7.01
N GLU A 20 12.57 5.50 -5.89
CA GLU A 20 13.41 4.83 -4.90
C GLU A 20 12.78 3.57 -4.31
N ARG A 21 11.50 3.64 -3.88
CA ARG A 21 10.79 2.49 -3.30
C ARG A 21 10.65 1.35 -4.32
N ALA A 22 10.27 1.68 -5.56
CA ALA A 22 10.16 0.71 -6.64
C ALA A 22 11.52 0.06 -6.95
N LEU A 23 12.60 0.85 -6.98
CA LEU A 23 13.97 0.37 -7.18
C LEU A 23 14.41 -0.60 -6.08
N ARG A 24 14.16 -0.27 -4.80
CA ARG A 24 14.49 -1.17 -3.68
C ARG A 24 13.77 -2.51 -3.80
N GLN A 25 12.49 -2.50 -4.14
CA GLN A 25 11.71 -3.74 -4.29
C GLN A 25 12.22 -4.59 -5.48
N LEU A 26 12.43 -3.99 -6.64
CA LEU A 26 12.94 -4.70 -7.82
C LEU A 26 14.34 -5.30 -7.58
N ARG A 27 15.22 -4.56 -6.90
CA ARG A 27 16.56 -5.04 -6.54
C ARG A 27 16.49 -6.22 -5.58
N ARG A 28 15.61 -6.20 -4.57
CA ARG A 28 15.38 -7.35 -3.67
C ARG A 28 14.89 -8.58 -4.42
N GLN A 29 13.90 -8.42 -5.30
CA GLN A 29 13.39 -9.53 -6.09
C GLN A 29 14.41 -10.06 -7.13
N ALA A 30 15.45 -9.28 -7.45
CA ALA A 30 16.51 -9.69 -8.35
C ALA A 30 17.65 -10.51 -7.68
N GLN A 31 17.60 -10.76 -6.35
CA GLN A 31 18.68 -11.40 -5.58
C GLN A 31 18.78 -12.94 -5.71
N GLY A 32 18.46 -13.47 -6.88
CA GLY A 32 18.62 -14.90 -7.20
C GLY A 32 17.30 -15.64 -7.38
N SER A 33 17.31 -16.67 -8.23
CA SER A 33 16.09 -17.32 -8.73
C SER A 33 15.38 -18.12 -7.65
N ARG A 34 16.11 -18.86 -6.80
CA ARG A 34 15.54 -19.62 -5.68
C ARG A 34 14.89 -18.76 -4.60
N ARG A 35 15.35 -17.52 -4.44
CA ARG A 35 14.83 -16.56 -3.45
C ARG A 35 13.75 -15.65 -4.03
N ASN A 36 13.49 -15.73 -5.34
CA ASN A 36 12.47 -14.92 -5.98
C ASN A 36 11.08 -15.41 -5.57
N VAL A 37 10.18 -14.47 -5.25
CA VAL A 37 8.82 -14.77 -4.78
C VAL A 37 8.00 -15.57 -5.78
N LEU A 38 8.21 -15.38 -7.09
CA LEU A 38 7.48 -16.13 -8.12
C LEU A 38 7.83 -17.62 -8.05
N TYR A 39 9.11 -17.94 -7.90
CA TYR A 39 9.57 -19.32 -7.73
C TYR A 39 9.11 -19.89 -6.38
N ALA A 40 9.39 -19.20 -5.27
CA ALA A 40 9.09 -19.70 -3.94
C ALA A 40 7.58 -19.93 -3.72
N SER A 41 6.74 -19.01 -4.22
CA SER A 41 5.28 -19.14 -4.15
C SER A 41 4.78 -20.30 -5.01
N PHE A 42 5.30 -20.46 -6.22
CA PHE A 42 4.92 -21.54 -7.13
C PHE A 42 5.24 -22.92 -6.55
N VAL A 43 6.48 -23.12 -6.07
CA VAL A 43 6.90 -24.37 -5.43
C VAL A 43 6.05 -24.67 -4.19
N GLY A 44 5.77 -23.66 -3.37
CA GLY A 44 4.88 -23.81 -2.22
C GLY A 44 3.48 -24.30 -2.61
N LYS A 45 2.90 -23.73 -3.67
CA LYS A 45 1.58 -24.14 -4.19
C LYS A 45 1.60 -25.55 -4.80
N LEU A 46 2.64 -25.92 -5.55
CA LEU A 46 2.78 -27.27 -6.09
C LEU A 46 2.81 -28.32 -4.99
N LYS A 47 3.57 -28.06 -3.92
CA LYS A 47 3.64 -28.95 -2.75
C LYS A 47 2.29 -29.06 -2.05
N ALA A 48 1.61 -27.95 -1.83
CA ALA A 48 0.30 -27.94 -1.18
C ALA A 48 -0.78 -28.69 -1.99
N ALA A 49 -0.68 -28.63 -3.32
CA ALA A 49 -1.62 -29.29 -4.22
C ALA A 49 -1.28 -30.77 -4.52
N GLY A 50 -0.13 -31.28 -4.05
CA GLY A 50 0.26 -32.68 -4.26
C GLY A 50 0.48 -33.07 -5.72
N ILE A 51 0.95 -32.14 -6.55
CA ILE A 51 1.15 -32.37 -7.99
C ILE A 51 2.25 -33.41 -8.23
N ALA A 52 1.95 -34.46 -9.01
CA ALA A 52 2.88 -35.56 -9.28
C ALA A 52 4.21 -35.10 -9.91
N ASP A 53 4.17 -34.16 -10.85
CA ASP A 53 5.35 -33.65 -11.57
C ASP A 53 5.97 -32.39 -10.92
N ALA A 54 5.76 -32.19 -9.61
CA ALA A 54 6.18 -30.97 -8.92
C ALA A 54 7.66 -30.64 -9.09
N ASP A 55 8.55 -31.63 -9.10
CA ASP A 55 10.00 -31.42 -9.24
C ASP A 55 10.38 -30.91 -10.63
N SER A 56 9.79 -31.50 -11.68
CA SER A 56 10.01 -31.05 -13.08
C SER A 56 9.50 -29.63 -13.28
N LEU A 57 8.29 -29.33 -12.80
CA LEU A 57 7.71 -27.99 -12.89
C LEU A 57 8.51 -26.97 -12.09
N SER A 58 9.02 -27.35 -10.92
CA SER A 58 9.89 -26.50 -10.11
C SER A 58 11.20 -26.18 -10.82
N ALA A 59 11.85 -27.18 -11.45
CA ALA A 59 13.07 -26.97 -12.22
C ALA A 59 12.86 -26.03 -13.42
N GLN A 60 11.75 -26.20 -14.15
CA GLN A 60 11.37 -25.31 -15.25
C GLN A 60 11.12 -23.88 -14.76
N ALA A 61 10.36 -23.71 -13.68
CA ALA A 61 10.12 -22.40 -13.09
C ALA A 61 11.43 -21.72 -12.64
N LEU A 62 12.38 -22.50 -12.10
CA LEU A 62 13.67 -21.98 -11.69
C LEU A 62 14.47 -21.40 -12.86
N SER A 63 14.52 -22.11 -14.00
CA SER A 63 15.18 -21.61 -15.23
C SER A 63 14.46 -20.38 -15.79
N LEU A 64 13.13 -20.40 -15.91
CA LEU A 64 12.37 -19.24 -16.40
C LEU A 64 12.60 -17.99 -15.54
N VAL A 65 12.67 -18.15 -14.23
CA VAL A 65 13.00 -17.04 -13.33
C VAL A 65 14.44 -16.59 -13.55
N ALA A 66 15.41 -17.52 -13.58
CA ALA A 66 16.83 -17.19 -13.74
C ALA A 66 17.14 -16.48 -15.06
N ASP A 67 16.58 -16.98 -16.16
CA ASP A 67 16.97 -16.61 -17.53
C ASP A 67 16.04 -15.55 -18.12
N GLY A 68 14.78 -15.49 -17.67
CA GLY A 68 13.79 -14.51 -18.15
C GLY A 68 13.55 -13.36 -17.17
N VAL A 69 13.10 -13.70 -15.96
CA VAL A 69 12.59 -12.72 -14.99
C VAL A 69 13.70 -11.86 -14.40
N LEU A 70 14.78 -12.48 -13.89
CA LEU A 70 15.86 -11.72 -13.24
C LEU A 70 16.53 -10.72 -14.20
N PRO A 71 16.86 -11.07 -15.46
CA PRO A 71 17.39 -10.10 -16.42
C PRO A 71 16.40 -8.98 -16.72
N ALA A 72 15.10 -9.26 -16.80
CA ALA A 72 14.08 -8.23 -16.99
C ALA A 72 14.04 -7.24 -15.82
N TYR A 73 14.05 -7.74 -14.57
CA TYR A 73 14.07 -6.90 -13.37
C TYR A 73 15.33 -6.03 -13.29
N ARG A 74 16.49 -6.55 -13.70
CA ARG A 74 17.74 -5.79 -13.79
C ARG A 74 17.65 -4.67 -14.83
N ARG A 75 17.08 -4.94 -16.02
CA ARG A 75 16.87 -3.89 -17.06
C ARG A 75 15.94 -2.78 -16.57
N ILE A 76 14.82 -3.13 -15.93
CA ILE A 76 13.89 -2.14 -15.36
C ILE A 76 14.58 -1.34 -14.25
N SER A 77 15.34 -2.01 -13.37
CA SER A 77 16.07 -1.34 -12.29
C SER A 77 17.14 -0.37 -12.81
N ALA A 78 17.87 -0.75 -13.86
CA ALA A 78 18.85 0.14 -14.50
C ALA A 78 18.15 1.37 -15.10
N TYR A 79 17.08 1.16 -15.86
CA TYR A 79 16.30 2.24 -16.46
C TYR A 79 15.69 3.20 -15.43
N LEU A 80 15.13 2.66 -14.34
CA LEU A 80 14.61 3.49 -13.26
C LEU A 80 15.72 4.28 -12.55
N GLY A 81 16.92 3.71 -12.38
CA GLY A 81 18.08 4.43 -11.84
C GLY A 81 18.52 5.60 -12.73
N GLU A 82 18.47 5.44 -14.06
CA GLU A 82 18.75 6.53 -14.99
C GLU A 82 17.70 7.65 -14.93
N ILE A 83 16.43 7.30 -14.70
CA ILE A 83 15.35 8.27 -14.52
C ILE A 83 15.52 9.02 -13.20
N GLU A 84 15.79 8.29 -12.11
CA GLU A 84 15.99 8.82 -10.77
C GLU A 84 17.08 9.89 -10.74
N ALA A 85 18.24 9.62 -11.35
CA ALA A 85 19.35 10.57 -11.44
C ALA A 85 19.00 11.87 -12.17
N LYS A 86 17.89 11.90 -12.92
CA LYS A 86 17.44 13.05 -13.71
C LYS A 86 16.04 13.51 -13.30
N ALA A 87 15.52 13.06 -12.15
CA ALA A 87 14.21 13.41 -11.66
C ALA A 87 14.31 14.71 -10.85
N PRO A 88 13.46 15.72 -11.13
CA PRO A 88 13.45 16.95 -10.34
C PRO A 88 12.93 16.68 -8.92
N HIS A 89 13.38 17.50 -7.97
CA HIS A 89 12.93 17.44 -6.57
C HIS A 89 11.54 18.06 -6.37
N ASP A 90 11.07 18.89 -7.31
CA ASP A 90 9.75 19.52 -7.22
C ASP A 90 8.62 18.48 -7.28
N ALA A 91 7.90 18.40 -6.17
CA ALA A 91 6.75 17.53 -6.00
C ALA A 91 5.46 18.25 -6.45
N GLY A 92 4.74 17.63 -7.38
CA GLY A 92 3.41 18.08 -7.79
C GLY A 92 3.17 17.92 -9.27
N VAL A 93 1.92 17.70 -9.65
CA VAL A 93 1.51 17.62 -11.06
C VAL A 93 1.42 19.00 -11.73
N TRP A 94 1.38 20.08 -10.95
CA TRP A 94 1.28 21.45 -11.42
C TRP A 94 2.44 21.83 -12.36
N ARG A 95 3.62 21.20 -12.19
CA ARG A 95 4.80 21.44 -13.04
C ARG A 95 4.73 20.76 -14.41
N LEU A 96 3.78 19.86 -14.62
CA LEU A 96 3.63 19.18 -15.90
C LEU A 96 2.97 20.12 -16.92
N PRO A 97 3.17 19.90 -18.24
CA PRO A 97 2.41 20.63 -19.25
C PRO A 97 0.91 20.47 -19.00
N ASN A 98 0.17 21.59 -18.97
CA ASN A 98 -1.24 21.65 -18.59
C ASN A 98 -1.54 21.15 -17.15
N GLY A 99 -0.59 21.28 -16.23
CA GLY A 99 -0.69 20.83 -14.83
C GLY A 99 -1.97 21.25 -14.10
N PRO A 100 -2.43 22.51 -14.17
CA PRO A 100 -3.69 22.92 -13.55
C PRO A 100 -4.92 22.18 -14.10
N ALA A 101 -5.02 22.02 -15.43
CA ALA A 101 -6.11 21.27 -16.05
C ALA A 101 -6.04 19.78 -15.71
N LEU A 102 -4.83 19.21 -15.68
CA LEU A 102 -4.61 17.84 -15.23
C LEU A 102 -5.01 17.65 -13.77
N TYR A 103 -4.67 18.59 -12.87
CA TYR A 103 -5.04 18.52 -11.46
C TYR A 103 -6.56 18.56 -11.27
N LYS A 104 -7.26 19.47 -11.97
CA LYS A 104 -8.73 19.53 -11.94
C LYS A 104 -9.37 18.24 -12.48
N ALA A 105 -8.85 17.70 -13.58
CA ALA A 105 -9.34 16.43 -14.12
C ALA A 105 -9.10 15.26 -13.15
N MET A 106 -8.00 15.26 -12.41
CA MET A 106 -7.72 14.25 -11.39
C MET A 106 -8.63 14.38 -10.16
N ILE A 107 -9.00 15.60 -9.73
CA ILE A 107 -10.02 15.80 -8.68
C ILE A 107 -11.30 15.10 -9.11
N ARG A 108 -11.83 15.44 -10.30
CA ARG A 108 -13.03 14.81 -10.84
C ARG A 108 -12.90 13.30 -10.96
N HIS A 109 -11.79 12.79 -11.49
CA HIS A 109 -11.60 11.35 -11.67
C HIS A 109 -11.52 10.58 -10.36
N MET A 110 -10.91 11.15 -9.31
CA MET A 110 -10.66 10.46 -8.04
C MET A 110 -11.77 10.63 -7.02
N THR A 111 -12.48 11.76 -7.04
CA THR A 111 -13.48 12.11 -6.02
C THR A 111 -14.87 12.31 -6.58
N ASP A 112 -15.05 12.16 -7.90
CA ASP A 112 -16.32 12.44 -8.61
C ASP A 112 -16.87 13.84 -8.33
N SER A 113 -15.97 14.80 -8.11
CA SER A 113 -16.30 16.18 -7.74
C SER A 113 -15.88 17.17 -8.81
N ASP A 114 -16.72 18.18 -9.06
CA ASP A 114 -16.41 19.31 -9.95
C ASP A 114 -15.86 20.54 -9.20
N LEU A 115 -15.58 20.42 -7.90
CA LEU A 115 -14.99 21.50 -7.09
C LEU A 115 -13.66 21.97 -7.66
N ASP A 116 -13.38 23.27 -7.48
CA ASP A 116 -12.09 23.82 -7.85
C ASP A 116 -10.99 23.45 -6.83
N PRO A 117 -9.71 23.42 -7.26
CA PRO A 117 -8.58 23.10 -6.39
C PRO A 117 -8.48 23.95 -5.12
N GLU A 118 -8.87 25.22 -5.19
CA GLU A 118 -8.78 26.17 -4.08
C GLU A 118 -9.83 25.88 -3.01
N THR A 119 -11.07 25.59 -3.42
CA THR A 119 -12.15 25.15 -2.52
C THR A 119 -11.80 23.84 -1.85
N VAL A 120 -11.23 22.87 -2.59
CA VAL A 120 -10.75 21.60 -2.00
C VAL A 120 -9.65 21.86 -0.97
N HIS A 121 -8.72 22.79 -1.25
CA HIS A 121 -7.68 23.16 -0.30
C HIS A 121 -8.25 23.81 0.96
N GLN A 122 -9.14 24.78 0.81
CA GLN A 122 -9.76 25.50 1.93
C GLN A 122 -10.60 24.55 2.79
N THR A 123 -11.40 23.68 2.17
CA THR A 123 -12.16 22.63 2.88
C THR A 123 -11.21 21.74 3.70
N GLY A 124 -10.06 21.37 3.12
CA GLY A 124 -9.04 20.60 3.85
C GLY A 124 -8.46 21.35 5.05
N LEU A 125 -8.20 22.67 4.94
CA LEU A 125 -7.74 23.50 6.05
C LEU A 125 -8.78 23.58 7.16
N ASP A 126 -10.04 23.81 6.80
CA ASP A 126 -11.15 23.92 7.73
C ASP A 126 -11.37 22.59 8.48
N GLU A 127 -11.30 21.45 7.78
CA GLU A 127 -11.41 20.13 8.38
C GLU A 127 -10.20 19.78 9.27
N VAL A 128 -8.99 20.18 8.89
CA VAL A 128 -7.80 20.03 9.75
C VAL A 128 -7.99 20.83 11.05
N ALA A 129 -8.49 22.06 10.97
CA ALA A 129 -8.74 22.89 12.15
C ALA A 129 -9.82 22.27 13.05
N ARG A 130 -10.96 21.85 12.46
CA ARG A 130 -12.08 21.23 13.18
C ARG A 130 -11.65 19.94 13.89
N ILE A 131 -11.04 19.01 13.16
CA ILE A 131 -10.60 17.72 13.71
C ILE A 131 -9.51 17.93 14.76
N SER A 132 -8.57 18.85 14.54
CA SER A 132 -7.52 19.14 15.53
C SER A 132 -8.10 19.69 16.85
N ALA A 133 -9.14 20.53 16.79
CA ALA A 133 -9.81 21.03 17.97
C ALA A 133 -10.52 19.92 18.76
N GLU A 134 -11.21 19.01 18.07
CA GLU A 134 -11.85 17.85 18.71
C GLU A 134 -10.80 16.92 19.35
N MET A 135 -9.71 16.67 18.65
CA MET A 135 -8.60 15.86 19.17
C MET A 135 -7.94 16.49 20.40
N ASP A 136 -7.77 17.82 20.44
CA ASP A 136 -7.21 18.51 21.61
C ASP A 136 -8.02 18.23 22.87
N VAL A 137 -9.35 18.37 22.78
CA VAL A 137 -10.27 18.13 23.91
C VAL A 137 -10.14 16.69 24.40
N LEU A 138 -10.20 15.72 23.48
CA LEU A 138 -10.14 14.29 23.82
C LEU A 138 -8.78 13.90 24.42
N LEU A 139 -7.67 14.36 23.82
CA LEU A 139 -6.32 14.04 24.30
C LEU A 139 -6.08 14.62 25.70
N ARG A 140 -6.54 15.84 25.97
CA ARG A 140 -6.46 16.45 27.32
C ARG A 140 -7.24 15.65 28.34
N ALA A 141 -8.45 15.20 28.00
CA ALA A 141 -9.26 14.36 28.88
C ALA A 141 -8.58 13.01 29.21
N GLN A 142 -7.72 12.52 28.32
CA GLN A 142 -6.91 11.31 28.52
C GLN A 142 -5.54 11.58 29.16
N GLY A 143 -5.26 12.81 29.59
CA GLY A 143 -4.02 13.21 30.27
C GLY A 143 -2.87 13.65 29.35
N TYR A 144 -3.07 13.68 28.03
CA TYR A 144 -2.10 14.21 27.08
C TYR A 144 -2.32 15.74 26.92
N VAL A 145 -1.61 16.55 27.70
CA VAL A 145 -1.85 18.01 27.79
C VAL A 145 -0.74 18.89 27.24
N ASN A 146 0.44 18.33 26.95
CA ASN A 146 1.63 19.08 26.55
C ASN A 146 1.91 18.93 25.05
N GLY A 147 2.22 20.05 24.38
CA GLY A 147 2.56 20.09 22.96
C GLY A 147 1.34 20.17 22.04
N THR A 148 1.62 20.19 20.74
CA THR A 148 0.63 20.14 19.67
C THR A 148 -0.18 18.85 19.70
N VAL A 149 -1.32 18.82 18.99
CA VAL A 149 -2.10 17.58 18.80
C VAL A 149 -1.23 16.47 18.20
N GLY A 150 -0.41 16.80 17.19
CA GLY A 150 0.49 15.85 16.54
C GLY A 150 1.52 15.24 17.50
N GLU A 151 2.17 16.06 18.32
CA GLU A 151 3.15 15.58 19.32
C GLU A 151 2.48 14.66 20.36
N ARG A 152 1.26 14.99 20.78
CA ARG A 152 0.50 14.15 21.72
C ARG A 152 0.04 12.84 21.11
N MET A 153 -0.38 12.84 19.85
CA MET A 153 -0.69 11.60 19.13
C MET A 153 0.55 10.71 18.99
N VAL A 154 1.72 11.29 18.74
CA VAL A 154 3.00 10.54 18.72
C VAL A 154 3.34 9.99 20.09
N ALA A 155 3.14 10.77 21.17
CA ALA A 155 3.34 10.29 22.53
C ALA A 155 2.40 9.14 22.87
N MET A 156 1.11 9.25 22.53
CA MET A 156 0.12 8.19 22.70
C MET A 156 0.50 6.94 21.89
N ALA A 157 0.91 7.09 20.64
CA ALA A 157 1.30 5.96 19.79
C ALA A 157 2.57 5.21 20.28
N ARG A 158 3.37 5.84 21.15
CA ARG A 158 4.56 5.24 21.79
C ARG A 158 4.29 4.68 23.18
N ASP A 159 3.11 4.95 23.73
CA ASP A 159 2.74 4.47 25.04
C ASP A 159 2.64 2.93 25.04
N PRO A 160 3.40 2.23 25.91
CA PRO A 160 3.39 0.77 25.95
C PRO A 160 2.00 0.16 26.15
N ARG A 161 1.04 0.92 26.72
CA ARG A 161 -0.36 0.49 26.88
C ARG A 161 -1.06 0.22 25.55
N PHE A 162 -0.60 0.85 24.45
CA PHE A 162 -1.22 0.75 23.13
C PHE A 162 -0.35 0.00 22.11
N VAL A 163 0.76 -0.61 22.54
CA VAL A 163 1.72 -1.26 21.65
C VAL A 163 1.79 -2.76 21.93
N TYR A 164 1.43 -3.56 20.93
CA TYR A 164 1.72 -5.00 20.94
C TYR A 164 3.23 -5.24 20.77
N PRO A 165 3.83 -6.22 21.48
CA PRO A 165 5.24 -6.53 21.31
C PRO A 165 5.50 -7.07 19.89
N ASN A 166 6.67 -6.76 19.34
CA ASN A 166 7.08 -7.27 18.03
C ASN A 166 7.59 -8.72 18.12
N THR A 167 6.73 -9.63 18.56
CA THR A 167 6.97 -11.07 18.63
C THR A 167 5.86 -11.82 17.89
N ALA A 168 6.01 -13.13 17.69
CA ALA A 168 4.97 -13.95 17.07
C ALA A 168 3.67 -13.91 17.89
N GLU A 169 3.78 -13.96 19.21
CA GLU A 169 2.68 -13.91 20.16
C GLU A 169 1.99 -12.54 20.13
N GLY A 170 2.76 -11.44 20.07
CA GLY A 170 2.20 -10.10 19.97
C GLY A 170 1.42 -9.87 18.66
N LYS A 171 1.94 -10.39 17.55
CA LYS A 171 1.23 -10.37 16.25
C LYS A 171 -0.05 -11.21 16.28
N ALA A 172 -0.02 -12.38 16.91
CA ALA A 172 -1.21 -13.21 17.08
C ALA A 172 -2.26 -12.53 17.97
N ALA A 173 -1.84 -11.88 19.05
CA ALA A 173 -2.73 -11.12 19.94
C ALA A 173 -3.38 -9.93 19.22
N LEU A 174 -2.62 -9.19 18.41
CA LEU A 174 -3.17 -8.12 17.57
C LEU A 174 -4.27 -8.64 16.63
N LEU A 175 -4.01 -9.74 15.92
CA LEU A 175 -5.01 -10.33 15.02
C LEU A 175 -6.25 -10.80 15.78
N ALA A 176 -6.09 -11.41 16.95
CA ALA A 176 -7.22 -11.82 17.80
C ALA A 176 -8.06 -10.62 18.28
N GLY A 177 -7.41 -9.51 18.63
CA GLY A 177 -8.08 -8.25 18.98
C GLY A 177 -8.92 -7.72 17.82
N ILE A 178 -8.34 -7.65 16.62
CA ILE A 178 -9.07 -7.22 15.41
C ILE A 178 -10.28 -8.13 15.14
N GLN A 179 -10.14 -9.45 15.29
CA GLN A 179 -11.25 -10.38 15.10
C GLN A 179 -12.37 -10.18 16.14
N THR A 180 -12.00 -9.83 17.37
CA THR A 180 -12.96 -9.49 18.43
C THR A 180 -13.73 -8.21 18.09
N ASP A 181 -13.03 -7.17 17.65
CA ASP A 181 -13.66 -5.91 17.23
C ASP A 181 -14.59 -6.13 16.03
N LEU A 182 -14.18 -6.95 15.06
CA LEU A 182 -15.03 -7.32 13.93
C LEU A 182 -16.28 -8.08 14.35
N ALA A 183 -16.19 -8.99 15.34
CA ALA A 183 -17.36 -9.68 15.87
C ALA A 183 -18.34 -8.70 16.54
N ASN A 184 -17.82 -7.75 17.32
CA ASN A 184 -18.61 -6.70 17.96
C ASN A 184 -19.31 -5.81 16.92
N VAL A 185 -18.60 -5.36 15.89
CA VAL A 185 -19.18 -4.58 14.79
C VAL A 185 -20.25 -5.39 14.06
N ARG A 186 -19.97 -6.66 13.72
CA ARG A 186 -20.92 -7.56 13.03
C ARG A 186 -22.24 -7.70 13.79
N ALA A 187 -22.20 -7.79 15.11
CA ALA A 187 -23.41 -7.86 15.94
C ALA A 187 -24.26 -6.58 15.88
N LEU A 188 -23.64 -5.42 15.57
CA LEU A 188 -24.33 -4.15 15.43
C LEU A 188 -24.85 -3.89 14.01
N LEU A 189 -24.23 -4.49 12.97
CA LEU A 189 -24.57 -4.21 11.56
C LEU A 189 -26.07 -4.36 11.24
N PRO A 190 -26.81 -5.40 11.67
CA PRO A 190 -28.23 -5.53 11.36
C PRO A 190 -29.10 -4.36 11.87
N LYS A 191 -28.62 -3.59 12.86
CA LYS A 191 -29.34 -2.43 13.39
C LYS A 191 -29.24 -1.21 12.47
N TYR A 192 -28.22 -1.15 11.63
CA TYR A 192 -27.91 0.02 10.79
C TYR A 192 -28.02 -0.26 9.29
N PHE A 193 -27.96 -1.53 8.87
CA PHE A 193 -27.96 -1.92 7.46
C PHE A 193 -29.04 -2.97 7.19
N GLY A 194 -29.89 -2.71 6.18
CA GLY A 194 -30.96 -3.63 5.77
C GLY A 194 -30.47 -4.86 4.99
N THR A 195 -29.28 -4.80 4.39
CA THR A 195 -28.68 -5.89 3.62
C THR A 195 -27.22 -6.04 4.01
N LEU A 196 -26.83 -7.25 4.40
CA LEU A 196 -25.44 -7.57 4.75
C LEU A 196 -24.74 -8.35 3.62
N PRO A 197 -23.43 -8.13 3.41
CA PRO A 197 -22.65 -8.92 2.46
C PRO A 197 -22.68 -10.41 2.78
N LYS A 198 -22.78 -11.25 1.75
CA LYS A 198 -22.76 -12.72 1.90
C LYS A 198 -21.37 -13.27 2.18
N HIS A 199 -20.32 -12.61 1.67
CA HIS A 199 -18.94 -13.04 1.84
C HIS A 199 -18.39 -12.53 3.17
N PRO A 200 -17.85 -13.42 4.03
CA PRO A 200 -17.26 -12.99 5.29
C PRO A 200 -15.95 -12.23 5.03
N LEU A 201 -15.72 -11.18 5.81
CA LEU A 201 -14.41 -10.53 5.88
C LEU A 201 -13.43 -11.43 6.65
N GLU A 202 -12.28 -11.71 6.04
CA GLU A 202 -11.15 -12.35 6.70
C GLU A 202 -10.00 -11.36 6.86
N VAL A 203 -9.36 -11.36 8.03
CA VAL A 203 -8.18 -10.53 8.30
C VAL A 203 -6.98 -11.46 8.40
N ARG A 204 -5.96 -11.16 7.60
CA ARG A 204 -4.69 -11.89 7.56
C ARG A 204 -3.53 -10.91 7.71
N ALA A 205 -2.45 -11.39 8.32
CA ALA A 205 -1.19 -10.65 8.29
C ALA A 205 -0.69 -10.55 6.84
N VAL A 206 -0.12 -9.39 6.49
CA VAL A 206 0.57 -9.23 5.22
C VAL A 206 1.75 -10.22 5.16
N PRO A 207 1.95 -10.94 4.05
CA PRO A 207 3.08 -11.84 3.91
C PRO A 207 4.43 -11.13 4.09
N GLU A 208 5.38 -11.80 4.74
CA GLU A 208 6.69 -11.24 5.10
C GLU A 208 7.47 -10.71 3.90
N PHE A 209 7.38 -11.38 2.74
CA PHE A 209 8.07 -10.96 1.52
C PHE A 209 7.58 -9.61 0.96
N SER A 210 6.39 -9.15 1.37
CA SER A 210 5.75 -7.92 0.89
C SER A 210 5.56 -6.86 1.97
N GLN A 211 5.63 -7.23 3.26
CA GLN A 211 5.26 -6.37 4.39
C GLN A 211 5.98 -5.01 4.40
N ASP A 212 7.28 -4.97 4.03
CA ASP A 212 8.10 -3.74 4.03
C ASP A 212 7.62 -2.69 3.01
N SER A 213 6.87 -3.12 2.00
CA SER A 213 6.38 -2.28 0.90
C SER A 213 4.85 -2.17 0.85
N ALA A 214 4.16 -2.99 1.64
CA ALA A 214 2.72 -2.97 1.74
C ALA A 214 2.24 -1.75 2.54
N PRO A 215 1.03 -1.24 2.28
CA PRO A 215 0.39 -0.30 3.19
C PRO A 215 0.09 -0.98 4.53
N ALA A 216 -0.18 -0.19 5.57
CA ALA A 216 -0.49 -0.69 6.91
C ALA A 216 -1.71 -1.63 6.94
N GLY A 217 -2.63 -1.49 5.98
CA GLY A 217 -3.74 -2.40 5.71
C GLY A 217 -4.29 -2.18 4.31
N TYR A 218 -4.89 -3.22 3.74
CA TYR A 218 -5.59 -3.18 2.46
C TYR A 218 -6.72 -4.22 2.44
N TYR A 219 -7.67 -4.04 1.54
CA TYR A 219 -8.80 -4.95 1.34
C TYR A 219 -8.72 -5.53 -0.07
N ASP A 220 -8.74 -6.86 -0.15
CA ASP A 220 -8.92 -7.58 -1.40
C ASP A 220 -10.40 -7.98 -1.52
N PRO A 221 -11.09 -7.61 -2.62
CA PRO A 221 -12.47 -8.05 -2.83
C PRO A 221 -12.54 -9.58 -2.97
N PRO A 222 -13.69 -10.20 -2.63
CA PRO A 222 -13.89 -11.63 -2.84
C PRO A 222 -13.76 -11.98 -4.33
N ALA A 223 -13.36 -13.23 -4.60
CA ALA A 223 -13.30 -13.74 -5.95
C ALA A 223 -14.72 -13.72 -6.58
N PRO A 224 -14.87 -13.33 -7.87
CA PRO A 224 -16.18 -13.29 -8.52
C PRO A 224 -16.88 -14.65 -8.62
N ASP A 225 -16.12 -15.75 -8.59
CA ASP A 225 -16.59 -17.14 -8.69
C ASP A 225 -16.84 -17.83 -7.35
N GLY A 226 -16.65 -17.13 -6.23
CA GLY A 226 -16.85 -17.65 -4.87
C GLY A 226 -15.69 -18.49 -4.35
#